data_AF-A0A4R5QBF2-F1
#
_entry.id   AF-A0A4R5QBF2-F1
#
_cell.length_a   1.000
_cell.length_b   1.000
_cell.length_c   1.000
_cell.angle_alpha   90.00
_cell.angle_beta   90.00
_cell.angle_gamma   90.00
#
_symmetry.space_group_name_H-M   'P 1'
#
loop_
_entity.id
_entity.type
_entity.pdbx_description
1 polymer ?
#
loop_
_entity_poly.entity_id
_entity_poly.type
_entity_poly.pdbx_seq_one_letter_code
_entity_poly.pdbx_strand_id
1 'polypeptide(L)'
;MTSAPPDFAPLRTERLTLRPLRPGDAAALHRLVNDWEVAKTLARVPFPYPRALADTWIASTWAQIEAGEAWHLAVIGEEGGAEHLVGCVGLTLARARGRDGRTAELGYWVGRRFWGHGVATEAAGRLCRWALANLDIAAIRASALKDNPRSQAVLARIGLRPAGEGVQTFLSRGGPMPVLLFEGGREEITGDAAPPPLADAAPPPLADAAPPPAADAAPPPAADAAPPSLGGKPVLLVAAVALVDADGRVLLARRPEGKPLAGLWEFPGGKVKPGETPEAALIRELKEELDIDVSAACLGPFTFASHTYEKFHLLMPLYLCRRWQGEVRGVEGQALAWVRPQKLGGYAMPPADKPLVAMLRDFL
;
A
#
# COMPACT_ATOMS: atom_id res chain seq x y z
N MET A 1 -10.18 22.25 15.25
CA MET A 1 -9.91 21.37 14.10
C MET A 1 -10.89 21.74 13.02
N THR A 2 -10.42 22.34 11.94
CA THR A 2 -11.25 22.83 10.83
C THR A 2 -11.94 21.64 10.16
N SER A 3 -13.27 21.68 10.10
CA SER A 3 -14.11 20.60 9.56
C SER A 3 -14.35 20.70 8.05
N ALA A 4 -13.73 21.69 7.39
CA ALA A 4 -13.86 21.95 5.98
C ALA A 4 -12.49 21.78 5.29
N PRO A 5 -12.45 21.21 4.07
CA PRO A 5 -11.21 21.13 3.30
C PRO A 5 -10.67 22.55 3.01
N PRO A 6 -9.34 22.71 2.90
CA PRO A 6 -8.73 24.02 2.64
C PRO A 6 -9.19 24.56 1.28
N ASP A 7 -9.33 25.89 1.19
CA ASP A 7 -9.66 26.58 -0.05
C ASP A 7 -8.44 26.56 -1.01
N PHE A 8 -8.36 25.48 -1.78
CA PHE A 8 -7.33 25.25 -2.78
C PHE A 8 -7.96 24.73 -4.07
N ALA A 9 -7.84 25.52 -5.14
CA ALA A 9 -8.31 25.12 -6.45
C ALA A 9 -7.48 23.93 -6.99
N PRO A 10 -8.10 22.78 -7.31
CA PRO A 10 -7.37 21.61 -7.82
C PRO A 10 -6.53 21.93 -9.05
N LEU A 11 -5.30 21.43 -9.07
CA LEU A 11 -4.39 21.57 -10.21
C LEU A 11 -4.64 20.44 -11.19
N ARG A 12 -5.20 20.76 -12.35
CA ARG A 12 -5.38 19.79 -13.44
C ARG A 12 -4.14 19.73 -14.32
N THR A 13 -3.85 18.53 -14.78
CA THR A 13 -2.96 18.23 -15.90
C THR A 13 -3.79 17.57 -17.00
N GLU A 14 -3.13 17.01 -18.00
CA GLU A 14 -3.78 16.24 -19.05
C GLU A 14 -4.49 14.99 -18.48
N ARG A 15 -3.85 14.29 -17.52
CA ARG A 15 -4.32 12.99 -17.02
C ARG A 15 -4.64 12.94 -15.53
N LEU A 16 -4.16 13.93 -14.78
CA LEU A 16 -4.17 13.91 -13.32
C LEU A 16 -4.89 15.15 -12.77
N THR A 17 -5.49 14.96 -11.60
CA THR A 17 -5.96 16.05 -10.76
C THR A 17 -5.18 16.02 -9.45
N LEU A 18 -4.51 17.13 -9.12
CA LEU A 18 -3.86 17.32 -7.82
C LEU A 18 -4.80 18.12 -6.94
N ARG A 19 -5.26 17.52 -5.84
CA ARG A 19 -6.21 18.14 -4.92
C ARG A 19 -5.83 17.89 -3.47
N PRO A 20 -6.34 18.68 -2.50
CA PRO A 20 -6.20 18.35 -1.09
C PRO A 20 -6.69 16.92 -0.82
N LEU A 21 -5.97 16.23 0.08
CA LEU A 21 -6.39 14.92 0.57
C LEU A 21 -7.72 15.05 1.30
N ARG A 22 -8.54 14.01 1.23
CA ARG A 22 -9.84 13.93 1.91
C ARG A 22 -9.84 12.76 2.88
N PRO A 23 -10.66 12.78 3.95
CA PRO A 23 -10.77 11.64 4.86
C PRO A 23 -11.07 10.30 4.14
N GLY A 24 -11.86 10.34 3.06
CA GLY A 24 -12.15 9.17 2.22
C GLY A 24 -10.93 8.57 1.50
N ASP A 25 -9.86 9.33 1.31
CA ASP A 25 -8.63 8.86 0.67
C ASP A 25 -7.80 7.96 1.60
N ALA A 26 -8.04 7.99 2.92
CA ALA A 26 -7.19 7.35 3.92
C ALA A 26 -6.98 5.84 3.67
N ALA A 27 -8.04 5.13 3.28
CA ALA A 27 -7.96 3.70 3.01
C ALA A 27 -7.10 3.41 1.77
N ALA A 28 -7.29 4.16 0.67
CA ALA A 28 -6.50 4.01 -0.53
C ALA A 28 -5.05 4.41 -0.30
N LEU A 29 -4.82 5.52 0.41
CA LEU A 29 -3.51 6.02 0.76
C LEU A 29 -2.72 4.99 1.56
N HIS A 30 -3.31 4.48 2.64
CA HIS A 30 -2.71 3.46 3.49
C HIS A 30 -2.32 2.23 2.67
N ARG A 31 -3.22 1.74 1.79
CA ARG A 31 -2.91 0.58 0.93
C ARG A 31 -1.70 0.83 0.03
N LEU A 32 -1.61 2.00 -0.60
CA LEU A 32 -0.54 2.27 -1.57
C LEU A 32 0.80 2.59 -0.90
N VAL A 33 0.80 3.34 0.21
CA VAL A 33 2.02 3.74 0.90
C VAL A 33 2.60 2.60 1.76
N ASN A 34 1.77 1.65 2.21
CA ASN A 34 2.19 0.48 2.97
C ASN A 34 2.74 -0.66 2.09
N ASP A 35 3.24 -0.34 0.90
CA ASP A 35 4.07 -1.21 0.07
C ASP A 35 5.55 -0.91 0.37
N TRP A 36 6.34 -1.94 0.73
CA TRP A 36 7.77 -1.79 1.03
C TRP A 36 8.54 -1.12 -0.11
N GLU A 37 8.22 -1.45 -1.37
CA GLU A 37 8.91 -0.88 -2.54
C GLU A 37 8.67 0.63 -2.65
N VAL A 38 7.54 1.13 -2.13
CA VAL A 38 7.22 2.55 -2.04
C VAL A 38 7.87 3.14 -0.78
N ALA A 39 7.52 2.63 0.40
CA ALA A 39 7.91 3.16 1.70
C ALA A 39 9.44 3.25 1.86
N LYS A 40 10.20 2.26 1.37
CA LYS A 40 11.67 2.25 1.46
C LYS A 40 12.34 3.43 0.76
N THR A 41 11.62 4.17 -0.07
CA THR A 41 12.16 5.33 -0.79
C THR A 41 11.75 6.67 -0.19
N LEU A 42 11.02 6.66 0.93
CA LEU A 42 10.44 7.84 1.56
C LEU A 42 11.05 8.09 2.93
N ALA A 43 11.72 9.23 3.08
CA ALA A 43 12.48 9.54 4.29
C ALA A 43 11.62 9.56 5.57
N ARG A 44 10.41 10.13 5.48
CA ARG A 44 9.52 10.39 6.62
C ARG A 44 8.44 9.33 6.86
N VAL A 45 8.45 8.24 6.11
CA VAL A 45 7.40 7.21 6.17
C VAL A 45 7.94 5.99 6.93
N PRO A 46 7.31 5.59 8.06
CA PRO A 46 7.68 4.36 8.75
C PRO A 46 7.16 3.13 7.99
N PHE A 47 7.76 1.97 8.24
CA PHE A 47 7.27 0.69 7.74
C PHE A 47 7.22 -0.36 8.85
N PRO A 48 6.10 -1.10 9.02
CA PRO A 48 4.81 -0.91 8.35
C PRO A 48 4.19 0.46 8.65
N TYR A 49 3.43 1.01 7.71
CA TYR A 49 2.78 2.31 7.86
C TYR A 49 1.49 2.17 8.70
N PRO A 50 1.38 2.80 9.89
CA PRO A 50 0.19 2.63 10.72
C PRO A 50 -1.04 3.31 10.12
N ARG A 51 -2.21 2.65 10.12
CA ARG A 51 -3.46 3.24 9.61
C ARG A 51 -3.82 4.57 10.27
N ALA A 52 -3.68 4.69 11.58
CA ALA A 52 -3.95 5.93 12.30
C ALA A 52 -3.04 7.10 11.87
N LEU A 53 -1.86 6.80 11.31
CA LEU A 53 -0.97 7.81 10.76
C LEU A 53 -1.55 8.43 9.47
N ALA A 54 -2.33 7.68 8.68
CA ALA A 54 -2.98 8.20 7.48
C ALA A 54 -3.99 9.31 7.84
N ASP A 55 -4.87 9.04 8.81
CA ASP A 55 -5.93 9.98 9.19
C ASP A 55 -5.34 11.25 9.82
N THR A 56 -4.36 11.10 10.71
CA THR A 56 -3.66 12.24 11.34
C THR A 56 -2.81 13.02 10.35
N TRP A 57 -2.20 12.36 9.38
CA TRP A 57 -1.46 13.03 8.31
C TRP A 57 -2.38 13.83 7.39
N ILE A 58 -3.50 13.28 6.95
CA ILE A 58 -4.49 14.00 6.13
C ILE A 58 -4.97 15.25 6.85
N ALA A 59 -5.32 15.15 8.13
CA ALA A 59 -5.73 16.31 8.92
C ALA A 59 -4.63 17.37 9.05
N SER A 60 -3.36 16.96 9.19
CA SER A 60 -2.25 17.92 9.26
C SER A 60 -1.96 18.60 7.93
N THR A 61 -2.20 17.94 6.80
CA THR A 61 -2.05 18.58 5.47
C THR A 61 -2.97 19.78 5.28
N TRP A 62 -4.19 19.74 5.83
CA TRP A 62 -5.14 20.85 5.73
C TRP A 62 -4.65 22.09 6.49
N ALA A 63 -4.22 21.88 7.73
CA ALA A 63 -3.66 22.95 8.57
C ALA A 63 -2.42 23.58 7.94
N GLN A 64 -1.56 22.77 7.29
CA GLN A 64 -0.36 23.27 6.61
C GLN A 64 -0.67 24.08 5.35
N ILE A 65 -1.71 23.71 4.60
CA ILE A 65 -2.17 24.48 3.43
C ILE A 65 -2.76 25.82 3.89
N GLU A 66 -3.62 25.81 4.91
CA GLU A 66 -4.20 27.02 5.50
C GLU A 66 -3.12 27.98 6.04
N ALA A 67 -2.07 27.44 6.65
CA ALA A 67 -0.93 28.21 7.15
C ALA A 67 0.04 28.67 6.04
N GLY A 68 -0.13 28.22 4.79
CA GLY A 68 0.80 28.50 3.69
C GLY A 68 2.19 27.92 3.92
N GLU A 69 2.31 26.83 4.67
CA GLU A 69 3.58 26.19 5.03
C GLU A 69 3.92 25.01 4.12
N ALA A 70 2.91 24.24 3.71
CA ALA A 70 3.09 23.10 2.82
C ALA A 70 1.83 22.79 2.00
N TRP A 71 2.02 22.21 0.83
CA TRP A 71 0.94 21.74 -0.06
C TRP A 71 1.16 20.27 -0.36
N HIS A 72 0.69 19.39 0.53
CA HIS A 72 0.68 17.94 0.29
C HIS A 72 -0.67 17.54 -0.31
N LEU A 73 -0.64 17.15 -1.58
CA LEU A 73 -1.82 16.91 -2.41
C LEU A 73 -1.92 15.44 -2.78
N ALA A 74 -3.15 14.95 -2.86
CA ALA A 74 -3.49 13.70 -3.49
C ALA A 74 -3.26 13.82 -5.01
N VAL A 75 -2.63 12.80 -5.60
CA VAL A 75 -2.56 12.63 -7.06
C VAL A 75 -3.71 11.71 -7.45
N ILE A 76 -4.67 12.24 -8.22
CA ILE A 76 -5.84 11.51 -8.68
C ILE A 76 -5.70 11.22 -10.18
N GLY A 77 -5.85 9.95 -10.55
CA GLY A 77 -6.04 9.52 -11.94
C GLY A 77 -7.49 9.08 -12.18
N GLU A 78 -7.88 8.94 -13.44
CA GLU A 78 -9.21 8.48 -13.84
C GLU A 78 -9.12 7.14 -14.60
N GLU A 79 -9.91 6.15 -14.19
CA GLU A 79 -10.01 4.83 -14.84
C GLU A 79 -11.48 4.44 -14.98
N GLY A 80 -11.94 4.14 -16.20
CA GLY A 80 -13.33 3.69 -16.42
C GLY A 80 -14.41 4.68 -15.97
N GLY A 81 -14.10 5.98 -15.93
CA GLY A 81 -14.99 7.03 -15.41
C GLY A 81 -14.98 7.19 -13.89
N ALA A 82 -14.09 6.50 -13.17
CA ALA A 82 -13.92 6.61 -11.72
C ALA A 82 -12.60 7.28 -11.35
N GLU A 83 -12.62 8.14 -10.33
CA GLU A 83 -11.43 8.75 -9.74
C GLU A 83 -10.72 7.78 -8.80
N HIS A 84 -9.40 7.65 -8.97
CA HIS A 84 -8.55 6.82 -8.13
C HIS A 84 -7.38 7.62 -7.57
N LEU A 85 -7.12 7.46 -6.26
CA LEU A 85 -5.87 7.90 -5.67
C LEU A 85 -4.72 7.05 -6.24
N VAL A 86 -3.73 7.69 -6.86
CA VAL A 86 -2.57 6.99 -7.44
C VAL A 86 -1.25 7.31 -6.71
N GLY A 87 -1.23 8.34 -5.88
CA GLY A 87 -0.05 8.74 -5.12
C GLY A 87 -0.27 10.05 -4.36
N CYS A 88 0.82 10.61 -3.84
CA CYS A 88 0.84 11.94 -3.25
C CYS A 88 2.04 12.72 -3.77
N VAL A 89 1.86 14.03 -3.91
CA VAL A 89 2.92 14.98 -4.27
C VAL A 89 2.80 16.17 -3.34
N GLY A 90 3.92 16.75 -2.93
CA GLY A 90 3.85 17.95 -2.14
C GLY A 90 5.12 18.75 -2.06
N LEU A 91 4.94 19.98 -1.58
CA LEU A 91 6.01 20.94 -1.30
C LEU A 91 5.90 21.40 0.14
N THR A 92 7.05 21.51 0.81
CA THR A 92 7.15 22.12 2.15
C THR A 92 8.06 23.35 2.06
N LEU A 93 7.60 24.52 2.48
CA LEU A 93 8.44 25.73 2.46
C LEU A 93 9.51 25.66 3.53
N ALA A 94 10.73 26.06 3.17
CA ALA A 94 11.78 26.30 4.14
C ALA A 94 11.32 27.38 5.14
N ARG A 95 11.55 27.15 6.43
CA ARG A 95 11.24 28.15 7.48
C ARG A 95 12.12 29.39 7.37
N ALA A 96 13.39 29.21 7.03
CA ALA A 96 14.34 30.29 6.84
C ALA A 96 14.36 30.75 5.38
N ARG A 97 14.51 32.07 5.18
CA ARG A 97 14.82 32.65 3.87
C ARG A 97 16.34 32.64 3.71
N GLY A 98 16.84 32.05 2.62
CA GLY A 98 18.25 32.11 2.26
C GLY A 98 18.61 33.48 1.67
N ARG A 99 19.90 33.68 1.32
CA ARG A 99 20.35 34.89 0.61
C ARG A 99 19.57 35.13 -0.68
N ASP A 100 19.29 34.05 -1.41
CA ASP A 100 18.69 34.11 -2.74
C ASP A 100 17.15 34.00 -2.71
N GLY A 101 16.56 33.95 -1.52
CA GLY A 101 15.11 33.83 -1.32
C GLY A 101 14.70 32.58 -0.55
N ARG A 102 13.39 32.35 -0.50
CA ARG A 102 12.80 31.17 0.17
C ARG A 102 12.84 29.98 -0.78
N THR A 103 13.08 28.78 -0.26
CA THR A 103 13.04 27.55 -1.05
C THR A 103 11.89 26.65 -0.62
N ALA A 104 11.51 25.70 -1.48
CA ALA A 104 10.53 24.67 -1.16
C ALA A 104 11.14 23.27 -1.37
N GLU A 105 10.92 22.37 -0.42
CA GLU A 105 11.32 20.95 -0.51
C GLU A 105 10.19 20.16 -1.19
N LEU A 106 10.47 19.57 -2.34
CA LEU A 106 9.58 18.69 -3.09
C LEU A 106 9.71 17.25 -2.59
N GLY A 107 8.57 16.60 -2.37
CA GLY A 107 8.45 15.17 -2.16
C GLY A 107 7.29 14.59 -2.95
N TYR A 108 7.43 13.35 -3.41
CA TYR A 108 6.34 12.62 -4.05
C TYR A 108 6.52 11.12 -3.86
N TRP A 109 5.41 10.42 -4.00
CA TRP A 109 5.39 8.98 -4.19
C TRP A 109 4.18 8.59 -5.02
N VAL A 110 4.32 7.48 -5.73
CA VAL A 110 3.29 6.91 -6.59
C VAL A 110 3.17 5.44 -6.20
N GLY A 111 1.96 4.91 -6.14
CA GLY A 111 1.72 3.50 -5.87
C GLY A 111 2.39 2.63 -6.93
N ARG A 112 2.92 1.46 -6.52
CA ARG A 112 3.72 0.59 -7.40
C ARG A 112 3.02 0.21 -8.71
N ARG A 113 1.70 0.01 -8.67
CA ARG A 113 0.86 -0.26 -9.86
C ARG A 113 0.94 0.84 -10.93
N PHE A 114 1.29 2.06 -10.56
CA PHE A 114 1.29 3.22 -11.46
C PHE A 114 2.71 3.67 -11.88
N TRP A 115 3.74 2.87 -11.58
CA TRP A 115 5.11 3.15 -11.99
C TRP A 115 5.32 2.95 -13.48
N GLY A 116 6.25 3.71 -14.08
CA GLY A 116 6.55 3.63 -15.51
C GLY A 116 5.60 4.42 -16.42
N HIS A 117 4.48 4.94 -15.89
CA HIS A 117 3.47 5.67 -16.66
C HIS A 117 3.60 7.21 -16.61
N GLY A 118 4.75 7.73 -16.15
CA GLY A 118 5.01 9.17 -16.08
C GLY A 118 4.24 9.96 -15.01
N VAL A 119 3.45 9.28 -14.16
CA VAL A 119 2.60 9.91 -13.11
C VAL A 119 3.41 10.84 -12.20
N ALA A 120 4.56 10.38 -11.70
CA ALA A 120 5.40 11.17 -10.81
C ALA A 120 5.93 12.44 -11.49
N THR A 121 6.41 12.32 -12.74
CA THR A 121 6.93 13.45 -13.53
C THR A 121 5.84 14.47 -13.81
N GLU A 122 4.65 14.03 -14.20
CA GLU A 122 3.52 14.93 -14.49
C GLU A 122 3.03 15.65 -13.23
N ALA A 123 2.80 14.92 -12.13
CA ALA A 123 2.35 15.48 -10.87
C ALA A 123 3.36 16.45 -10.25
N ALA A 124 4.63 16.03 -10.15
CA ALA A 124 5.70 16.85 -9.60
C ALA A 124 5.95 18.09 -10.47
N GLY A 125 6.05 17.93 -11.78
CA GLY A 125 6.23 19.05 -12.71
C GLY A 125 5.09 20.06 -12.62
N ARG A 126 3.83 19.60 -12.57
CA ARG A 126 2.66 20.48 -12.43
C ARG A 126 2.66 21.26 -11.13
N LEU A 127 3.01 20.61 -10.01
CA LEU A 127 3.07 21.26 -8.70
C LEU A 127 4.22 22.27 -8.66
N CYS A 128 5.41 21.91 -9.18
CA CYS A 128 6.56 22.81 -9.24
C CYS A 128 6.26 24.09 -10.03
N ARG A 129 5.66 23.97 -11.22
CA ARG A 129 5.27 25.12 -12.04
C ARG A 129 4.27 26.02 -11.33
N TRP A 130 3.27 25.44 -10.67
CA TRP A 130 2.31 26.21 -9.86
C TRP A 130 3.00 26.95 -8.73
N ALA A 131 3.86 26.26 -7.97
CA ALA A 131 4.53 26.82 -6.82
C ALA A 131 5.43 27.99 -7.21
N LEU A 132 6.23 27.84 -8.26
CA LEU A 132 7.07 28.91 -8.76
C LEU A 132 6.28 30.12 -9.26
N ALA A 133 5.07 29.92 -9.80
CA ALA A 133 4.21 30.99 -10.30
C ALA A 133 3.40 31.68 -9.19
N ASN A 134 3.04 30.98 -8.11
CA ASN A 134 2.07 31.45 -7.12
C ASN A 134 2.64 31.68 -5.71
N LEU A 135 3.84 31.17 -5.43
CA LEU A 135 4.49 31.32 -4.12
C LEU A 135 5.73 32.21 -4.23
N ASP A 136 6.06 32.92 -3.14
CA ASP A 136 7.31 33.68 -3.01
C ASP A 136 8.48 32.72 -2.72
N ILE A 137 8.86 31.93 -3.72
CA ILE A 137 10.00 31.02 -3.67
C ILE A 137 10.95 31.27 -4.84
N ALA A 138 12.25 31.18 -4.56
CA ALA A 138 13.31 31.35 -5.55
C ALA A 138 13.68 30.02 -6.24
N ALA A 139 13.61 28.91 -5.50
CA ALA A 139 13.98 27.59 -6.00
C ALA A 139 13.22 26.46 -5.32
N ILE A 140 13.13 25.34 -6.03
CA ILE A 140 12.62 24.06 -5.53
C ILE A 140 13.81 23.13 -5.33
N ARG A 141 13.84 22.47 -4.18
CA ARG A 141 14.84 21.47 -3.80
C ARG A 141 14.19 20.11 -3.66
N ALA A 142 14.93 19.05 -3.97
CA ALA A 142 14.52 17.68 -3.72
C ALA A 142 15.73 16.82 -3.38
N SER A 143 15.48 15.70 -2.72
CA SER A 143 16.47 14.65 -2.54
C SER A 143 15.96 13.33 -3.12
N ALA A 144 16.88 12.54 -3.66
CA ALA A 144 16.61 11.16 -4.07
C ALA A 144 17.71 10.25 -3.53
N LEU A 145 17.36 9.05 -3.05
CA LEU A 145 18.36 8.05 -2.69
C LEU A 145 19.31 7.78 -3.87
N LYS A 146 20.60 7.56 -3.57
CA LYS A 146 21.58 7.17 -4.60
C LYS A 146 21.20 5.87 -5.32
N ASP A 147 20.55 4.96 -4.60
CA ASP A 147 20.06 3.67 -5.12
C ASP A 147 18.68 3.75 -5.81
N ASN A 148 18.11 4.96 -5.97
CA ASN A 148 16.80 5.17 -6.61
C ASN A 148 16.93 5.97 -7.92
N PRO A 149 17.38 5.33 -9.02
CA PRO A 149 17.52 6.00 -10.31
C PRO A 149 16.19 6.47 -10.89
N ARG A 150 15.06 5.85 -10.50
CA ARG A 150 13.72 6.26 -10.96
C ARG A 150 13.38 7.66 -10.45
N SER A 151 13.62 7.94 -9.16
CA SER A 151 13.37 9.27 -8.60
C SER A 151 14.33 10.30 -9.18
N GLN A 152 15.62 9.96 -9.32
CA GLN A 152 16.61 10.85 -9.97
C GLN A 152 16.19 11.24 -11.39
N ALA A 153 15.69 10.28 -12.17
CA ALA A 153 15.21 10.52 -13.53
C ALA A 153 13.93 11.36 -13.56
N VAL A 154 13.05 11.26 -12.55
CA VAL A 154 11.88 12.15 -12.43
C VAL A 154 12.34 13.59 -12.17
N LEU A 155 13.25 13.81 -11.21
CA LEU A 155 13.76 15.13 -10.86
C LEU A 155 14.45 15.81 -12.05
N ALA A 156 15.29 15.08 -12.78
CA ALA A 156 15.92 15.57 -14.00
C ALA A 156 14.88 15.93 -15.08
N ARG A 157 13.87 15.08 -15.30
CA ARG A 157 12.81 15.33 -16.31
C ARG A 157 11.91 16.52 -16.01
N ILE A 158 11.78 16.92 -14.75
CA ILE A 158 11.00 18.13 -14.39
C ILE A 158 11.87 19.39 -14.34
N GLY A 159 13.15 19.30 -14.72
CA GLY A 159 14.07 20.43 -14.84
C GLY A 159 14.99 20.66 -13.64
N LEU A 160 14.91 19.86 -12.56
CA LEU A 160 15.84 20.03 -11.44
C LEU A 160 17.23 19.48 -11.81
N ARG A 161 18.26 20.24 -11.46
CA ARG A 161 19.66 19.90 -11.70
C ARG A 161 20.31 19.29 -10.46
N PRO A 162 21.29 18.39 -10.60
CA PRO A 162 22.08 17.92 -9.47
C PRO A 162 22.77 19.09 -8.76
N ALA A 163 22.60 19.17 -7.45
CA ALA A 163 23.14 20.22 -6.58
C ALA A 163 24.19 19.69 -5.57
N GLY A 164 24.47 18.39 -5.62
CA GLY A 164 25.48 17.74 -4.78
C GLY A 164 24.97 16.45 -4.15
N GLU A 165 25.65 16.02 -3.09
CA GLU A 165 25.32 14.81 -2.35
C GLU A 165 25.02 15.16 -0.89
N GLY A 166 24.25 14.31 -0.22
CA GLY A 166 23.92 14.49 1.19
C GLY A 166 23.60 13.17 1.87
N VAL A 167 23.20 13.29 3.13
CA VAL A 167 22.72 12.18 3.94
C VAL A 167 21.37 12.57 4.54
N GLN A 168 20.41 11.66 4.48
CA GLN A 168 19.08 11.87 5.05
C GLN A 168 18.63 10.61 5.79
N THR A 169 17.96 10.76 6.93
CA THR A 169 17.42 9.64 7.70
C THR A 169 16.14 9.12 7.06
N PHE A 170 16.06 7.80 6.89
CA PHE A 170 14.87 7.10 6.37
C PHE A 170 14.26 6.26 7.49
N LEU A 171 13.04 6.62 7.92
CA LEU A 171 12.36 5.92 9.03
C LEU A 171 12.14 4.43 8.72
N SER A 172 11.68 4.10 7.51
CA SER A 172 11.47 2.71 7.09
C SER A 172 12.76 1.88 7.02
N ARG A 173 13.92 2.51 6.82
CA ARG A 173 15.24 1.84 6.75
C ARG A 173 16.02 1.91 8.06
N GLY A 174 15.48 2.56 9.09
CA GLY A 174 16.07 2.61 10.42
C GLY A 174 17.35 3.46 10.54
N GLY A 175 17.67 4.32 9.58
CA GLY A 175 18.94 5.05 9.63
C GLY A 175 19.24 6.03 8.50
N PRO A 176 20.42 6.67 8.54
CA PRO A 176 20.89 7.59 7.52
C PRO A 176 21.24 6.87 6.21
N MET A 177 20.80 7.44 5.09
CA MET A 177 21.08 6.94 3.75
C MET A 177 21.71 8.04 2.88
N PRO A 178 22.61 7.69 1.95
CA PRO A 178 23.15 8.65 1.00
C PRO A 178 22.10 9.05 -0.04
N VAL A 179 21.99 10.35 -0.27
CA VAL A 179 21.08 10.96 -1.25
C VAL A 179 21.83 11.85 -2.22
N LEU A 180 21.30 11.98 -3.43
CA LEU A 180 21.63 13.07 -4.34
C LEU A 180 20.66 14.22 -4.10
N LEU A 181 21.21 15.43 -4.07
CA LEU A 181 20.46 16.66 -3.91
C LEU A 181 20.20 17.28 -5.28
N PHE A 182 19.01 17.84 -5.44
CA PHE A 182 18.54 18.44 -6.68
C PHE A 182 17.95 19.82 -6.40
N GLU A 183 18.18 20.78 -7.29
CA GLU A 183 17.66 22.15 -7.20
C GLU A 183 17.29 22.70 -8.58
N GLY A 184 16.26 23.54 -8.65
CA GLY A 184 15.86 24.23 -9.87
C GLY A 184 14.97 25.45 -9.59
N GLY A 185 15.19 26.53 -10.33
CA GLY A 185 14.42 27.76 -10.27
C GLY A 185 13.43 27.89 -11.44
N ARG A 186 12.94 29.13 -11.65
CA ARG A 186 11.99 29.43 -12.75
C ARG A 186 12.58 29.16 -14.13
N GLU A 187 13.84 29.51 -14.34
CA GLU A 187 14.48 29.34 -15.66
C GLU A 187 14.59 27.87 -16.04
N GLU A 188 14.99 27.00 -15.10
CA GLU A 188 15.17 25.58 -15.38
C GLU A 188 13.86 24.79 -15.51
N ILE A 189 12.81 25.20 -14.79
CA ILE A 189 11.56 24.43 -14.69
C ILE A 189 10.48 24.98 -15.64
N THR A 190 10.53 26.27 -15.97
CA THR A 190 9.50 26.96 -16.78
C THR A 190 10.02 27.76 -17.97
N GLY A 191 11.33 28.04 -18.06
CA GLY A 191 11.92 28.84 -19.13
C GLY A 191 12.19 28.06 -20.41
N ASP A 192 12.84 28.69 -21.39
CA ASP A 192 13.21 28.06 -22.68
C ASP A 192 14.20 26.88 -22.53
N ALA A 193 14.90 26.83 -21.39
CA ALA A 193 15.77 25.73 -21.00
C ALA A 193 15.02 24.55 -20.33
N ALA A 194 13.70 24.68 -20.13
CA ALA A 194 12.90 23.63 -19.54
C ALA A 194 12.83 22.42 -20.48
N PRO A 195 12.84 21.18 -19.94
CA PRO A 195 12.63 20.00 -20.75
C PRO A 195 11.28 20.11 -21.48
N PRO A 196 11.21 19.69 -22.76
CA PRO A 196 9.98 19.80 -23.54
C PRO A 196 8.84 19.08 -22.80
N PRO A 197 7.59 19.58 -22.91
CA PRO A 197 6.44 18.87 -22.37
C PRO A 197 6.46 17.43 -22.90
N LEU A 198 6.08 16.49 -22.03
CA LEU A 198 5.99 15.07 -22.39
C LEU A 198 5.15 14.97 -23.67
N ALA A 199 5.70 14.33 -24.70
CA ALA A 199 4.99 14.11 -25.96
C ALA A 199 3.69 13.33 -25.70
N ASP A 200 2.66 13.59 -26.51
CA ASP A 200 1.31 12.99 -26.54
C ASP A 200 1.30 11.48 -26.82
N ALA A 201 2.17 10.70 -26.18
CA ALA A 201 1.99 9.27 -26.10
C ALA A 201 0.82 9.04 -25.14
N ALA A 202 -0.37 8.85 -25.72
CA ALA A 202 -1.53 8.32 -25.01
C ALA A 202 -1.04 7.16 -24.14
N PRO A 203 -1.11 7.28 -22.81
CA PRO A 203 -0.64 6.22 -21.94
C PRO A 203 -1.53 5.01 -22.21
N PRO A 204 -0.99 3.78 -22.10
CA PRO A 204 -1.86 2.62 -22.11
C PRO A 204 -2.94 2.79 -21.02
N PRO A 205 -4.18 2.35 -21.27
CA PRO A 205 -5.24 2.41 -20.27
C PRO A 205 -4.72 1.77 -18.97
N LEU A 206 -5.12 2.34 -17.83
CA LEU A 206 -4.76 1.86 -16.47
C LEU A 206 -5.16 0.38 -16.20
N ALA A 207 -5.80 -0.27 -17.18
CA ALA A 207 -6.22 -1.66 -17.25
C ALA A 207 -5.13 -2.66 -17.68
N ASP A 208 -4.07 -2.25 -18.39
CA ASP A 208 -3.13 -3.22 -19.02
C ASP A 208 -1.83 -3.48 -18.24
N ALA A 209 -1.74 -3.04 -16.98
CA ALA A 209 -0.72 -3.58 -16.09
C ALA A 209 -1.19 -4.95 -15.59
N ALA A 210 -0.80 -6.00 -16.31
CA ALA A 210 -0.84 -7.36 -15.80
C ALA A 210 -0.29 -7.39 -14.36
N PRO A 211 -0.84 -8.24 -13.46
CA PRO A 211 -0.24 -8.43 -12.15
C PRO A 211 1.26 -8.66 -12.34
N PRO A 212 2.14 -8.01 -11.54
CA PRO A 212 3.56 -8.23 -11.68
C PRO A 212 3.81 -9.74 -11.64
N PRO A 213 4.68 -10.29 -12.50
CA PRO A 213 5.06 -11.70 -12.39
C PRO A 213 5.48 -11.95 -10.95
N ALA A 214 5.07 -13.10 -10.41
CA ALA A 214 5.48 -13.57 -9.09
C ALA A 214 6.97 -13.25 -8.94
N ALA A 215 7.32 -12.48 -7.91
CA ALA A 215 8.71 -12.10 -7.69
C ALA A 215 9.54 -13.37 -7.71
N ASP A 216 10.48 -13.46 -8.65
CA ASP A 216 11.50 -14.50 -8.64
C ASP A 216 12.08 -14.54 -7.23
N ALA A 217 12.09 -15.75 -6.67
CA ALA A 217 12.60 -16.02 -5.36
C ALA A 217 13.94 -15.31 -5.19
N ALA A 218 14.03 -14.43 -4.19
CA ALA A 218 15.31 -13.89 -3.76
C ALA A 218 16.27 -15.07 -3.56
N PRO A 219 17.53 -14.99 -4.02
CA PRO A 219 18.50 -16.03 -3.75
C PRO A 219 18.58 -16.25 -2.24
N PRO A 220 18.75 -17.50 -1.76
CA PRO A 220 18.75 -17.78 -0.34
C PRO A 220 19.86 -16.93 0.32
N PRO A 221 19.58 -16.26 1.45
CA PRO A 221 20.65 -15.64 2.22
C PRO A 221 21.63 -16.75 2.62
N ALA A 222 22.92 -16.45 2.47
CA ALA A 222 24.00 -17.32 2.89
C ALA A 222 23.74 -17.81 4.32
N ALA A 223 23.91 -19.12 4.52
CA ALA A 223 23.85 -19.72 5.83
C ALA A 223 24.93 -19.10 6.71
N ASP A 224 24.53 -18.33 7.73
CA ASP A 224 25.25 -18.30 9.00
C ASP A 224 24.42 -17.73 10.15
N ALA A 225 24.57 -18.43 11.28
CA ALA A 225 24.18 -18.11 12.66
C ALA A 225 22.69 -17.87 12.99
N ALA A 226 22.10 -18.85 13.69
CA ALA A 226 20.83 -18.69 14.39
C ALA A 226 20.90 -17.50 15.37
N PRO A 227 19.94 -16.55 15.34
CA PRO A 227 19.89 -15.48 16.33
C PRO A 227 19.59 -16.05 17.72
N PRO A 228 20.05 -15.40 18.80
CA PRO A 228 19.80 -15.88 20.17
C PRO A 228 18.30 -15.90 20.45
N SER A 229 17.81 -17.00 21.04
CA SER A 229 16.40 -17.19 21.37
C SER A 229 15.98 -16.25 22.50
N LEU A 230 15.31 -15.16 22.16
CA LEU A 230 14.57 -14.32 23.10
C LEU A 230 13.19 -14.94 23.33
N GLY A 231 13.03 -15.71 24.41
CA GLY A 231 11.79 -16.04 25.17
C GLY A 231 10.40 -16.03 24.51
N GLY A 232 10.28 -16.20 23.20
CA GLY A 232 9.03 -16.08 22.46
C GLY A 232 8.23 -17.37 22.51
N LYS A 233 6.89 -17.24 22.59
CA LYS A 233 6.01 -18.41 22.45
C LYS A 233 6.18 -19.02 21.04
N PRO A 234 6.14 -20.35 20.89
CA PRO A 234 6.24 -20.97 19.58
C PRO A 234 5.15 -20.43 18.64
N VAL A 235 5.52 -20.11 17.41
CA VAL A 235 4.58 -19.64 16.38
C VAL A 235 3.92 -20.86 15.74
N LEU A 236 2.61 -20.92 15.82
CA LEU A 236 1.79 -21.88 15.10
C LEU A 236 1.31 -21.22 13.80
N LEU A 237 1.73 -21.78 12.66
CA LEU A 237 1.29 -21.34 11.34
C LEU A 237 0.07 -22.16 10.90
N VAL A 238 -1.03 -21.46 10.61
CA VAL A 238 -2.27 -22.03 10.07
C VAL A 238 -2.60 -21.28 8.78
N ALA A 239 -3.04 -21.96 7.74
CA ALA A 239 -3.52 -21.29 6.53
C ALA A 239 -5.04 -21.46 6.46
N ALA A 240 -5.76 -20.38 6.21
CA ALA A 240 -7.22 -20.37 6.08
C ALA A 240 -7.65 -19.76 4.74
N VAL A 241 -8.85 -20.11 4.27
CA VAL A 241 -9.41 -19.56 3.03
C VAL A 241 -10.86 -19.09 3.22
N ALA A 242 -11.17 -17.92 2.70
CA ALA A 242 -12.53 -17.47 2.45
C ALA A 242 -12.92 -17.90 1.02
N LEU A 243 -13.64 -19.02 0.91
CA LEU A 243 -14.27 -19.44 -0.33
C LEU A 243 -15.49 -18.55 -0.59
N VAL A 244 -15.58 -17.96 -1.77
CA VAL A 244 -16.67 -17.06 -2.16
C VAL A 244 -17.41 -17.62 -3.37
N ASP A 245 -18.71 -17.87 -3.22
CA ASP A 245 -19.54 -18.39 -4.31
C ASP A 245 -20.00 -17.30 -5.30
N ALA A 246 -20.74 -17.72 -6.33
CA ALA A 246 -21.28 -16.82 -7.35
C ALA A 246 -22.28 -15.78 -6.80
N ASP A 247 -22.90 -16.04 -5.65
CA ASP A 247 -23.82 -15.13 -4.96
C ASP A 247 -23.08 -14.17 -3.99
N GLY A 248 -21.75 -14.21 -3.97
CA GLY A 248 -20.92 -13.41 -3.07
C GLY A 248 -20.97 -13.84 -1.61
N ARG A 249 -21.43 -15.07 -1.31
CA ARG A 249 -21.45 -15.62 0.05
C ARG A 249 -20.10 -16.26 0.37
N VAL A 250 -19.69 -16.16 1.63
CA VAL A 250 -18.48 -16.77 2.16
C VAL A 250 -18.82 -18.09 2.86
N LEU A 251 -18.07 -19.14 2.58
CA LEU A 251 -18.21 -20.42 3.26
C LEU A 251 -17.63 -20.37 4.69
N LEU A 252 -18.42 -20.81 5.66
CA LEU A 252 -17.96 -21.12 7.01
C LEU A 252 -18.17 -22.62 7.30
N ALA A 253 -17.24 -23.20 8.04
CA ALA A 253 -17.34 -24.55 8.58
C ALA A 253 -17.46 -24.49 10.10
N ARG A 254 -18.37 -25.29 10.68
CA ARG A 254 -18.51 -25.41 12.13
C ARG A 254 -17.70 -26.59 12.63
N ARG A 255 -16.77 -26.34 13.56
CA ARG A 255 -15.93 -27.40 14.14
C ARG A 255 -16.78 -28.55 14.71
N PRO A 256 -16.48 -29.81 14.35
CA PRO A 256 -17.15 -30.97 14.93
C PRO A 256 -16.89 -31.08 16.44
N GLU A 257 -17.78 -31.78 17.15
CA GLU A 257 -17.67 -32.01 18.59
C GLU A 257 -16.39 -32.83 18.90
N GLY A 258 -15.64 -32.42 19.93
CA GLY A 258 -14.41 -33.10 20.37
C GLY A 258 -13.08 -32.44 19.95
N LYS A 259 -13.08 -31.44 19.05
CA LYS A 259 -11.87 -30.63 18.75
C LYS A 259 -11.76 -29.42 19.73
N PRO A 260 -10.56 -28.86 19.98
CA PRO A 260 -10.43 -27.62 20.76
C PRO A 260 -11.31 -26.50 20.16
N LEU A 261 -12.06 -25.78 20.99
CA LEU A 261 -13.04 -24.76 20.55
C LEU A 261 -14.19 -25.32 19.67
N ALA A 262 -14.64 -26.55 19.93
CA ALA A 262 -15.78 -27.17 19.25
C ALA A 262 -17.03 -26.27 19.21
N GLY A 263 -17.79 -26.36 18.12
CA GLY A 263 -19.04 -25.62 17.93
C GLY A 263 -18.90 -24.19 17.40
N LEU A 264 -17.68 -23.62 17.35
CA LEU A 264 -17.43 -22.34 16.69
C LEU A 264 -17.37 -22.51 15.16
N TRP A 265 -17.74 -21.44 14.46
CA TRP A 265 -17.64 -21.32 13.02
C TRP A 265 -16.31 -20.68 12.64
N GLU A 266 -15.65 -21.24 11.63
CA GLU A 266 -14.35 -20.79 11.16
C GLU A 266 -14.25 -20.87 9.63
N PHE A 267 -13.22 -20.24 9.09
CA PHE A 267 -12.84 -20.39 7.70
C PHE A 267 -12.19 -21.77 7.49
N PRO A 268 -12.51 -22.49 6.39
CA PRO A 268 -11.82 -23.73 6.06
C PRO A 268 -10.30 -23.56 5.97
N GLY A 269 -9.56 -24.58 6.36
CA GLY A 269 -8.10 -24.58 6.34
C GLY A 269 -7.48 -25.29 7.54
N GLY A 270 -6.16 -25.24 7.62
CA GLY A 270 -5.45 -26.07 8.58
C GLY A 270 -4.00 -25.69 8.82
N LYS A 271 -3.33 -26.48 9.64
CA LYS A 271 -1.94 -26.23 10.05
C LYS A 271 -0.99 -26.45 8.89
N VAL A 272 -0.04 -25.55 8.73
CA VAL A 272 1.02 -25.71 7.74
C VAL A 272 2.06 -26.68 8.31
N LYS A 273 2.35 -27.76 7.58
CA LYS A 273 3.35 -28.76 7.97
C LYS A 273 4.77 -28.25 7.69
N PRO A 274 5.81 -28.77 8.40
CA PRO A 274 7.19 -28.41 8.09
C PRO A 274 7.54 -28.66 6.62
N GLY A 275 8.08 -27.65 5.94
CA GLY A 275 8.42 -27.72 4.50
C GLY A 275 7.24 -27.51 3.54
N GLU A 276 6.01 -27.37 4.05
CA GLU A 276 4.80 -27.09 3.26
C GLU A 276 4.61 -25.56 3.11
N THR A 277 4.18 -25.09 1.94
CA THR A 277 3.75 -23.69 1.78
C THR A 277 2.31 -23.51 2.29
N PRO A 278 1.88 -22.30 2.68
CA PRO A 278 0.49 -22.06 3.07
C PRO A 278 -0.53 -22.45 1.98
N GLU A 279 -0.20 -22.22 0.70
CA GLU A 279 -1.02 -22.61 -0.43
C GLU A 279 -1.13 -24.14 -0.55
N ALA A 280 -0.01 -24.86 -0.42
CA ALA A 280 -0.01 -26.32 -0.46
C ALA A 280 -0.82 -26.91 0.69
N ALA A 281 -0.69 -26.33 1.89
CA ALA A 281 -1.51 -26.70 3.04
C ALA A 281 -3.00 -26.50 2.74
N LEU A 282 -3.39 -25.34 2.21
CA LEU A 282 -4.79 -25.08 1.84
C LEU A 282 -5.31 -26.05 0.78
N ILE A 283 -4.56 -26.32 -0.27
CA ILE A 283 -4.99 -27.25 -1.33
C ILE A 283 -5.27 -28.64 -0.74
N ARG A 284 -4.37 -29.12 0.14
CA ARG A 284 -4.53 -30.39 0.83
C ARG A 284 -5.74 -30.38 1.77
N GLU A 285 -5.84 -29.38 2.66
CA GLU A 285 -6.92 -29.28 3.66
C GLU A 285 -8.28 -29.13 2.97
N LEU A 286 -8.41 -28.34 1.91
CA LEU A 286 -9.66 -28.19 1.17
C LEU A 286 -10.08 -29.48 0.45
N LYS A 287 -9.11 -30.27 0.00
CA LYS A 287 -9.41 -31.59 -0.56
C LYS A 287 -9.89 -32.56 0.52
N GLU A 288 -9.20 -32.59 1.67
CA GLU A 288 -9.50 -33.47 2.80
C GLU A 288 -10.84 -33.12 3.47
N GLU A 289 -11.11 -31.82 3.69
CA GLU A 289 -12.27 -31.35 4.46
C GLU A 289 -13.51 -31.12 3.59
N LEU A 290 -13.33 -30.67 2.34
CA LEU A 290 -14.42 -30.16 1.49
C LEU A 290 -14.65 -30.92 0.18
N ASP A 291 -13.76 -31.86 -0.17
CA ASP A 291 -13.70 -32.58 -1.45
C ASP A 291 -13.71 -31.66 -2.69
N ILE A 292 -12.96 -30.56 -2.61
CA ILE A 292 -12.77 -29.63 -3.73
C ILE A 292 -11.32 -29.58 -4.17
N ASP A 293 -11.12 -29.39 -5.47
CA ASP A 293 -9.81 -29.22 -6.08
C ASP A 293 -9.55 -27.74 -6.36
N VAL A 294 -8.50 -27.20 -5.75
CA VAL A 294 -8.11 -25.79 -5.85
C VAL A 294 -6.69 -25.70 -6.41
N SER A 295 -6.48 -24.80 -7.36
CA SER A 295 -5.14 -24.46 -7.84
C SER A 295 -4.53 -23.34 -6.99
N ALA A 296 -3.22 -23.37 -6.75
CA ALA A 296 -2.50 -22.30 -6.04
C ALA A 296 -2.74 -20.92 -6.68
N ALA A 297 -2.88 -20.84 -8.01
CA ALA A 297 -3.17 -19.59 -8.72
C ALA A 297 -4.57 -19.01 -8.41
N CYS A 298 -5.48 -19.82 -7.86
CA CYS A 298 -6.82 -19.39 -7.44
C CYS A 298 -6.85 -18.90 -5.98
N LEU A 299 -5.76 -19.11 -5.23
CA LEU A 299 -5.60 -18.66 -3.85
C LEU A 299 -4.96 -17.27 -3.85
N GLY A 300 -5.78 -16.22 -3.78
CA GLY A 300 -5.30 -14.85 -3.64
C GLY A 300 -4.98 -14.53 -2.18
N PRO A 301 -3.74 -14.18 -1.79
CA PRO A 301 -3.45 -13.71 -0.45
C PRO A 301 -4.31 -12.49 -0.13
N PHE A 302 -5.03 -12.51 0.99
CA PHE A 302 -5.95 -11.43 1.34
C PHE A 302 -5.48 -10.63 2.57
N THR A 303 -5.30 -11.30 3.70
CA THR A 303 -4.87 -10.69 4.96
C THR A 303 -4.36 -11.78 5.89
N PHE A 304 -4.13 -11.48 7.16
CA PHE A 304 -3.78 -12.49 8.16
C PHE A 304 -4.32 -12.12 9.55
N ALA A 305 -4.50 -13.13 10.39
CA ALA A 305 -4.67 -12.95 11.83
C ALA A 305 -3.35 -13.23 12.54
N SER A 306 -3.00 -12.38 13.51
CA SER A 306 -1.89 -12.59 14.44
C SER A 306 -2.47 -12.48 15.85
N HIS A 307 -2.46 -13.59 16.60
CA HIS A 307 -3.12 -13.67 17.90
C HIS A 307 -2.31 -14.51 18.89
N THR A 308 -2.00 -13.94 20.06
CA THR A 308 -1.25 -14.64 21.10
C THR A 308 -2.20 -15.40 22.02
N TYR A 309 -2.10 -16.72 22.05
CA TYR A 309 -2.73 -17.58 23.05
C TYR A 309 -1.79 -17.80 24.24
N GLU A 310 -2.26 -18.49 25.29
CA GLU A 310 -1.45 -18.78 26.48
C GLU A 310 -0.18 -19.58 26.14
N LYS A 311 -0.28 -20.59 25.27
CA LYS A 311 0.82 -21.54 24.98
C LYS A 311 1.59 -21.26 23.68
N PHE A 312 1.01 -20.55 22.73
CA PHE A 312 1.58 -20.32 21.39
C PHE A 312 1.10 -19.00 20.81
N HIS A 313 1.80 -18.50 19.79
CA HIS A 313 1.34 -17.38 18.98
C HIS A 313 0.78 -17.91 17.65
N LEU A 314 -0.48 -17.66 17.36
CA LEU A 314 -1.10 -18.02 16.08
C LEU A 314 -0.75 -16.96 15.04
N LEU A 315 -0.18 -17.39 13.93
CA LEU A 315 -0.10 -16.61 12.69
C LEU A 315 -0.92 -17.33 11.63
N MET A 316 -1.95 -16.67 11.11
CA MET A 316 -2.90 -17.29 10.19
C MET A 316 -3.15 -16.43 8.95
N PRO A 317 -2.41 -16.64 7.84
CA PRO A 317 -2.76 -16.08 6.55
C PRO A 317 -4.15 -16.54 6.11
N LEU A 318 -4.96 -15.58 5.67
CA LEU A 318 -6.26 -15.78 5.06
C LEU A 318 -6.14 -15.52 3.56
N TYR A 319 -6.56 -16.51 2.76
CA TYR A 319 -6.64 -16.42 1.30
C TYR A 319 -8.08 -16.22 0.85
N LEU A 320 -8.28 -15.66 -0.34
CA LEU A 320 -9.56 -15.60 -1.03
C LEU A 320 -9.53 -16.56 -2.20
N CYS A 321 -10.61 -17.32 -2.38
CA CYS A 321 -10.78 -18.22 -3.51
C CYS A 321 -12.20 -18.13 -4.07
N ARG A 322 -12.31 -17.86 -5.37
CA ARG A 322 -13.58 -17.78 -6.12
C ARG A 322 -13.72 -18.88 -7.16
N ARG A 323 -12.68 -19.72 -7.32
CA ARG A 323 -12.59 -20.71 -8.40
C ARG A 323 -12.02 -22.01 -7.84
N TRP A 324 -12.80 -23.07 -7.94
CA TRP A 324 -12.43 -24.43 -7.56
C TRP A 324 -13.19 -25.41 -8.47
N GLN A 325 -12.81 -26.68 -8.41
CA GLN A 325 -13.53 -27.77 -9.05
C GLN A 325 -14.15 -28.68 -7.98
N GLY A 326 -15.30 -29.27 -8.28
CA GLY A 326 -16.07 -30.08 -7.34
C GLY A 326 -17.15 -29.29 -6.59
N GLU A 327 -18.04 -30.03 -5.91
CA GLU A 327 -19.09 -29.48 -5.06
C GLU A 327 -18.64 -29.50 -3.61
N VAL A 328 -18.74 -28.36 -2.93
CA VAL A 328 -18.36 -28.23 -1.52
C VAL A 328 -19.24 -29.13 -0.64
N ARG A 329 -18.62 -30.04 0.12
CA ARG A 329 -19.30 -30.96 1.05
C ARG A 329 -18.49 -31.13 2.32
N GLY A 330 -19.12 -31.18 3.49
CA GLY A 330 -18.40 -31.41 4.75
C GLY A 330 -18.00 -32.87 4.89
N VAL A 331 -16.78 -33.23 4.46
CA VAL A 331 -16.28 -34.62 4.44
C VAL A 331 -16.09 -35.18 5.85
N GLU A 332 -15.74 -34.35 6.83
CA GLU A 332 -15.57 -34.73 8.23
C GLU A 332 -16.87 -34.65 9.06
N GLY A 333 -18.02 -34.48 8.40
CA GLY A 333 -19.32 -34.31 9.09
C GLY A 333 -19.50 -32.93 9.73
N GLN A 334 -18.66 -31.95 9.35
CA GLN A 334 -18.79 -30.56 9.78
C GLN A 334 -20.00 -29.88 9.12
N ALA A 335 -20.70 -29.05 9.89
CA ALA A 335 -21.79 -28.26 9.34
C ALA A 335 -21.22 -27.11 8.51
N LEU A 336 -21.75 -26.88 7.32
CA LEU A 336 -21.34 -25.81 6.42
C LEU A 336 -22.41 -24.73 6.31
N ALA A 337 -21.99 -23.48 6.16
CA ALA A 337 -22.89 -22.36 5.92
C ALA A 337 -22.31 -21.39 4.89
N TRP A 338 -23.10 -21.08 3.87
CA TRP A 338 -22.82 -19.98 2.95
C TRP A 338 -23.44 -18.69 3.50
N VAL A 339 -22.59 -17.74 3.89
CA VAL A 339 -23.01 -16.56 4.65
C VAL A 339 -22.65 -15.29 3.88
N ARG A 340 -23.61 -14.36 3.72
CA ARG A 340 -23.29 -13.04 3.15
C ARG A 340 -22.31 -12.30 4.07
N PRO A 341 -21.32 -11.56 3.52
CA PRO A 341 -20.31 -10.88 4.32
C PRO A 341 -20.90 -10.06 5.48
N GLN A 342 -21.98 -9.31 5.22
CA GLN A 342 -22.62 -8.44 6.20
C GLN A 342 -23.24 -9.21 7.39
N LYS A 343 -23.53 -10.51 7.23
CA LYS A 343 -24.08 -11.39 8.26
C LYS A 343 -23.04 -12.23 9.00
N LEU A 344 -21.77 -12.24 8.56
CA LEU A 344 -20.70 -13.01 9.19
C LEU A 344 -20.52 -12.70 10.68
N GLY A 345 -20.71 -11.44 11.08
CA GLY A 345 -20.59 -11.01 12.47
C GLY A 345 -21.63 -11.65 13.42
N GLY A 346 -22.68 -12.29 12.91
CA GLY A 346 -23.68 -13.01 13.70
C GLY A 346 -23.28 -14.45 14.05
N TYR A 347 -22.16 -14.96 13.51
CA TYR A 347 -21.68 -16.32 13.78
C TYR A 347 -20.65 -16.30 14.92
N ALA A 348 -20.74 -17.27 15.83
CA ALA A 348 -19.78 -17.42 16.91
C ALA A 348 -18.46 -17.95 16.34
N MET A 349 -17.45 -17.08 16.23
CA MET A 349 -16.12 -17.39 15.69
C MET A 349 -15.03 -17.30 16.74
N PRO A 350 -13.89 -18.00 16.57
CA PRO A 350 -12.73 -17.83 17.44
C PRO A 350 -12.24 -16.37 17.48
N PRO A 351 -11.59 -15.93 18.57
CA PRO A 351 -11.11 -14.55 18.69
C PRO A 351 -10.18 -14.09 17.56
N ALA A 352 -9.38 -15.00 16.99
CA ALA A 352 -8.47 -14.71 15.89
C ALA A 352 -9.19 -14.40 14.57
N ASP A 353 -10.39 -14.93 14.36
CA ASP A 353 -11.16 -14.81 13.12
C ASP A 353 -12.04 -13.56 13.09
N LYS A 354 -12.44 -13.03 14.26
CA LYS A 354 -13.31 -11.84 14.36
C LYS A 354 -12.77 -10.61 13.60
N PRO A 355 -11.47 -10.26 13.65
CA PRO A 355 -10.93 -9.15 12.87
C PRO A 355 -11.02 -9.38 11.35
N LEU A 356 -10.97 -10.63 10.90
CA LEU A 356 -11.02 -11.00 9.48
C LEU A 356 -12.40 -10.72 8.88
N VAL A 357 -13.46 -10.85 9.68
CA VAL A 357 -14.85 -10.59 9.28
C VAL A 357 -15.04 -9.14 8.82
N ALA A 358 -14.47 -8.16 9.53
CA ALA A 358 -14.58 -6.76 9.14
C ALA A 358 -13.91 -6.50 7.78
N MET A 359 -12.72 -7.09 7.56
CA MET A 359 -12.01 -6.94 6.30
C MET A 359 -12.77 -7.59 5.12
N LEU A 360 -13.34 -8.79 5.33
CA LEU A 360 -14.15 -9.45 4.30
C LEU A 360 -15.43 -8.67 3.98
N ARG A 361 -16.07 -8.04 4.98
CA ARG A 361 -17.27 -7.20 4.80
C ARG A 361 -17.03 -5.96 3.96
N ASP A 362 -15.85 -5.36 4.08
CA ASP A 362 -15.50 -4.15 3.34
C ASP A 362 -15.02 -4.49 1.92
N PHE A 363 -14.49 -5.70 1.71
CA PHE A 363 -13.91 -6.13 0.44
C PHE A 363 -14.91 -6.82 -0.50
N LEU A 364 -15.86 -7.60 0.04
CA LEU A 364 -16.87 -8.38 -0.69
C LEU A 364 -18.24 -7.71 -0.61
#